data_AF-A0A955LX08-F1
#
_entry.id   AF-A0A955LX08-F1
#
_cell.length_a   1.000
_cell.length_b   1.000
_cell.length_c   1.000
_cell.angle_alpha   90.00
_cell.angle_beta   90.00
_cell.angle_gamma   90.00
#
_symmetry.space_group_name_H-M   'P 1'
#
loop_
_entity.id
_entity.type
_entity.pdbx_description
1 polymer ?
#
loop_
_entity_poly.entity_id
_entity_poly.type
_entity_poly.pdbx_seq_one_letter_code
_entity_poly.pdbx_strand_id
1 'polypeptide(L)'
;EVHHPNEIAQSEAATGVKFVSTWLHGAFLLINDMKVSKSKNNYVVVQDIVDKGINPIALRYFFMSTHYRKQTNFTWEALKSAETSLYRLYAALAKLPEAPTYPDKSVSQTFTELLADDLRLPEALALLWSVVDNDLDAPVKLATLLKMDTVFGFDLKQVWMNFQKIPAEIKEQIQEREKLRQEKEYGKADHIRDALLEKGYRIEDTENGPVAIPVRF
;
A
#
# COMPACT_ATOMS: atom_id res chain seq x y z
N GLU A 1 25.78 -12.67 -12.45
CA GLU A 1 24.61 -13.49 -12.82
C GLU A 1 24.97 -14.25 -14.09
N VAL A 2 24.74 -15.56 -14.17
CA VAL A 2 25.18 -16.41 -15.30
C VAL A 2 24.00 -16.89 -16.16
N HIS A 3 22.77 -16.78 -15.66
CA HIS A 3 21.58 -17.31 -16.30
C HIS A 3 21.24 -16.59 -17.62
N HIS A 4 21.05 -15.27 -17.60
CA HIS A 4 20.67 -14.51 -18.80
C HIS A 4 21.72 -14.58 -19.94
N PRO A 5 23.04 -14.49 -19.68
CA PRO A 5 24.04 -14.70 -20.74
C PRO A 5 23.94 -16.08 -21.40
N ASN A 6 23.62 -17.13 -20.63
CA ASN A 6 23.43 -18.47 -21.18
C ASN A 6 22.16 -18.56 -22.03
N GLU A 7 21.06 -17.93 -21.62
CA GLU A 7 19.83 -17.87 -22.42
C GLU A 7 20.05 -17.17 -23.76
N ILE A 8 20.80 -16.06 -23.77
CA ILE A 8 21.19 -15.36 -24.99
C ILE A 8 22.01 -16.29 -25.89
N ALA A 9 23.05 -16.93 -25.34
CA ALA A 9 23.90 -17.83 -26.11
C ALA A 9 23.12 -19.00 -26.72
N GLN A 10 22.22 -19.62 -25.96
CA GLN A 10 21.39 -20.73 -26.44
C GLN A 10 20.43 -20.27 -27.55
N SER A 11 19.73 -19.16 -27.34
CA SER A 11 18.69 -18.69 -28.25
C SER A 11 19.27 -18.14 -29.55
N GLU A 12 20.31 -17.31 -29.47
CA GLU A 12 20.90 -16.66 -30.64
C GLU A 12 21.75 -17.62 -31.46
N ALA A 13 22.44 -18.60 -30.84
CA ALA A 13 23.18 -19.62 -31.58
C ALA A 13 22.25 -20.59 -32.34
N ALA A 14 21.09 -20.91 -31.77
CA ALA A 14 20.12 -21.80 -32.41
C ALA A 14 19.35 -21.12 -33.55
N THR A 15 19.09 -19.81 -33.45
CA THR A 15 18.19 -19.09 -34.37
C THR A 15 18.91 -18.14 -35.33
N GLY A 16 20.12 -17.70 -35.01
CA GLY A 16 20.87 -16.71 -35.77
C GLY A 16 20.29 -15.29 -35.73
N VAL A 17 19.33 -15.01 -34.85
CA VAL A 17 18.70 -13.69 -34.69
C VAL A 17 18.81 -13.20 -33.25
N LYS A 18 18.70 -11.88 -33.06
CA LYS A 18 18.71 -11.25 -31.73
C LYS A 18 17.56 -11.76 -30.87
N PHE A 19 17.85 -12.22 -29.65
CA PHE A 19 16.85 -12.85 -28.77
C PHE A 19 15.90 -11.82 -28.14
N VAL A 20 16.44 -10.81 -27.43
CA VAL A 20 15.67 -9.81 -26.68
C VAL A 20 16.28 -8.42 -26.86
N SER A 21 15.45 -7.38 -26.97
CA SER A 21 15.91 -5.99 -27.13
C SER A 21 16.29 -5.31 -25.82
N THR A 22 15.60 -5.66 -24.72
CA THR A 22 15.71 -4.99 -23.43
C THR A 22 15.57 -6.01 -22.30
N TRP A 23 16.52 -6.00 -21.37
CA TRP A 23 16.47 -6.79 -20.14
C TRP A 23 16.23 -5.85 -18.96
N LEU A 24 15.30 -6.21 -18.08
CA LEU A 24 15.05 -5.49 -16.82
C LEU A 24 15.50 -6.36 -15.66
N HIS A 25 16.37 -5.83 -14.81
CA HIS A 25 16.89 -6.53 -13.63
C HIS A 25 16.50 -5.78 -12.36
N GLY A 26 15.78 -6.46 -11.46
CA GLY A 26 15.53 -5.98 -10.11
C GLY A 26 16.77 -6.14 -9.23
N ALA A 27 17.04 -5.15 -8.38
CA ALA A 27 18.08 -5.25 -7.37
C ALA A 27 17.67 -6.25 -6.26
N PHE A 28 18.68 -6.78 -5.58
CA PHE A 28 18.44 -7.71 -4.48
C PHE A 28 17.76 -7.04 -3.28
N LEU A 29 16.87 -7.80 -2.64
CA LEU A 29 16.38 -7.53 -1.30
C LEU A 29 17.42 -7.99 -0.26
N LEU A 30 17.67 -7.16 0.73
CA LEU A 30 18.36 -7.51 1.97
C LEU A 30 17.31 -7.74 3.07
N ILE A 31 17.60 -8.63 4.02
CA ILE A 31 16.79 -8.82 5.23
C ILE A 31 17.70 -8.54 6.42
N ASN A 32 17.40 -7.49 7.19
CA ASN A 32 18.24 -6.98 8.28
C ASN A 32 19.71 -6.80 7.83
N ASP A 33 19.91 -6.07 6.73
CA ASP A 33 21.21 -5.77 6.10
C ASP A 33 22.00 -6.99 5.59
N MET A 34 21.38 -8.18 5.60
CA MET A 34 21.98 -9.40 5.09
C MET A 34 21.35 -9.83 3.78
N LYS A 35 22.19 -10.27 2.84
CA LYS A 35 21.71 -10.96 1.64
C LYS A 35 20.94 -12.22 2.04
N VAL A 36 19.79 -12.43 1.42
CA VAL A 36 18.97 -13.63 1.61
C VAL A 36 19.71 -14.85 1.08
N SER A 37 19.86 -15.89 1.90
CA SER A 37 20.37 -17.19 1.44
C SER A 37 19.70 -18.35 2.16
N LYS A 38 19.41 -19.42 1.42
CA LYS A 38 18.84 -20.66 1.99
C LYS A 38 19.69 -21.21 3.14
N SER A 39 21.01 -21.14 3.00
CA SER A 39 21.96 -21.60 4.03
C SER A 39 21.93 -20.82 5.34
N LYS A 40 21.50 -19.55 5.32
CA LYS A 40 21.40 -18.70 6.51
C LYS A 40 20.00 -18.74 7.14
N ASN A 41 19.05 -19.42 6.49
CA ASN A 41 17.65 -19.49 6.91
C ASN A 41 17.05 -18.10 7.25
N ASN A 42 17.48 -17.06 6.51
CA ASN A 42 17.15 -15.65 6.79
C ASN A 42 16.15 -15.08 5.78
N TYR A 43 15.21 -15.90 5.30
CA TYR A 43 14.16 -15.47 4.39
C TYR A 43 12.86 -15.18 5.15
N VAL A 44 12.00 -14.38 4.53
CA VAL A 44 10.64 -14.08 5.00
C VAL A 44 9.68 -14.45 3.88
N VAL A 45 8.62 -15.18 4.21
CA VAL A 45 7.53 -15.49 3.28
C VAL A 45 6.30 -14.64 3.61
N VAL A 46 5.37 -14.54 2.66
CA VAL A 46 4.13 -13.77 2.84
C VAL A 46 3.32 -14.29 4.04
N GLN A 47 3.34 -15.60 4.30
CA GLN A 47 2.66 -16.17 5.46
C GLN A 47 3.21 -15.62 6.78
N ASP A 48 4.51 -15.37 6.90
CA ASP A 48 5.10 -14.78 8.12
C ASP A 48 4.55 -13.38 8.40
N ILE A 49 4.20 -12.63 7.34
CA ILE A 49 3.60 -11.29 7.44
C ILE A 49 2.16 -11.40 7.96
N VAL A 50 1.39 -12.34 7.39
CA VAL A 50 0.01 -12.62 7.81
C VAL A 50 -0.04 -13.11 9.26
N ASP A 51 0.85 -14.04 9.64
CA ASP A 51 0.93 -14.61 10.99
C ASP A 51 1.32 -13.55 12.04
N LYS A 52 1.97 -12.46 11.62
CA LYS A 52 2.26 -11.29 12.46
C LYS A 52 1.12 -10.28 12.56
N GLY A 53 -0.03 -10.56 11.92
CA GLY A 53 -1.17 -9.64 11.88
C GLY A 53 -0.88 -8.36 11.09
N ILE A 54 0.06 -8.41 10.15
CA ILE A 54 0.36 -7.30 9.25
C ILE A 54 -0.41 -7.49 7.96
N ASN A 55 -1.03 -6.43 7.45
CA ASN A 55 -1.70 -6.45 6.16
C ASN A 55 -0.69 -6.78 5.04
N PRO A 56 -0.87 -7.88 4.27
CA PRO A 56 0.08 -8.26 3.22
C PRO A 56 0.20 -7.23 2.09
N ILE A 57 -0.80 -6.37 1.87
CA ILE A 57 -0.71 -5.25 0.91
C ILE A 57 0.35 -4.22 1.35
N ALA A 58 0.67 -4.14 2.64
CA ALA A 58 1.77 -3.32 3.13
C ALA A 58 3.13 -3.74 2.53
N LEU A 59 3.31 -5.02 2.19
CA LEU A 59 4.52 -5.48 1.49
C LEU A 59 4.61 -4.88 0.09
N ARG A 60 3.48 -4.77 -0.61
CA ARG A 60 3.41 -4.15 -1.93
C ARG A 60 3.74 -2.67 -1.85
N TYR A 61 3.16 -1.97 -0.88
CA TYR A 61 3.49 -0.57 -0.58
C TYR A 61 4.98 -0.40 -0.27
N PHE A 62 5.54 -1.26 0.58
CA PHE A 62 6.95 -1.27 0.92
C PHE A 62 7.85 -1.35 -0.32
N PHE A 63 7.58 -2.27 -1.26
CA PHE A 63 8.39 -2.38 -2.47
C PHE A 63 8.25 -1.16 -3.39
N MET A 64 7.11 -0.47 -3.39
CA MET A 64 6.88 0.73 -4.20
C MET A 64 7.58 1.97 -3.64
N SER A 65 8.00 1.94 -2.38
CA SER A 65 8.77 3.02 -1.75
C SER A 65 10.22 3.12 -2.25
N THR A 66 10.73 2.09 -2.93
CA THR A 66 12.11 2.04 -3.45
C THR A 66 12.12 1.69 -4.94
N HIS A 67 12.98 2.35 -5.70
CA HIS A 67 13.13 2.08 -7.13
C HIS A 67 13.60 0.63 -7.35
N TYR A 68 13.04 -0.10 -8.32
CA TYR A 68 13.31 -1.54 -8.50
C TYR A 68 14.79 -1.89 -8.72
N ARG A 69 15.58 -0.94 -9.25
CA ARG A 69 17.03 -1.04 -9.47
C ARG A 69 17.88 -0.72 -8.25
N LYS A 70 17.29 -0.33 -7.11
CA LYS A 70 18.00 -0.03 -5.86
C LYS A 70 17.82 -1.18 -4.87
N GLN A 71 18.92 -1.52 -4.19
CA GLN A 71 18.84 -2.48 -3.09
C GLN A 71 17.89 -1.95 -2.02
N THR A 72 17.01 -2.82 -1.56
CA THR A 72 16.02 -2.50 -0.53
C THR A 72 16.34 -3.35 0.69
N ASN A 73 16.32 -2.76 1.89
CA ASN A 73 16.50 -3.49 3.14
C ASN A 73 15.14 -3.72 3.81
N PHE A 74 14.75 -4.97 3.92
CA PHE A 74 13.57 -5.38 4.65
C PHE A 74 13.89 -5.53 6.13
N THR A 75 13.12 -4.80 6.95
CA THR A 75 13.00 -5.02 8.39
C THR A 75 11.53 -5.02 8.76
N TRP A 76 11.18 -5.60 9.90
CA TRP A 76 9.80 -5.62 10.39
C TRP A 76 9.30 -4.20 10.70
N GLU A 77 10.18 -3.33 11.17
CA GLU A 77 9.89 -1.92 11.43
C GLU A 77 9.58 -1.16 10.14
N ALA A 78 10.36 -1.40 9.08
CA ALA A 78 10.12 -0.79 7.78
C ALA A 78 8.78 -1.25 7.18
N LEU A 79 8.46 -2.54 7.29
CA LEU A 79 7.17 -3.07 6.87
C LEU A 79 6.01 -2.49 7.71
N LYS A 80 6.19 -2.32 9.01
CA LYS A 80 5.18 -1.71 9.89
C LYS A 80 4.94 -0.24 9.57
N SER A 81 6.00 0.48 9.19
CA SER A 81 5.90 1.86 8.70
C SER A 81 5.14 1.94 7.37
N ALA A 82 5.41 1.01 6.45
CA ALA A 82 4.64 0.88 5.21
C ALA A 82 3.16 0.58 5.47
N GLU A 83 2.86 -0.32 6.40
CA GLU A 83 1.48 -0.63 6.83
C GLU A 83 0.78 0.61 7.41
N THR A 84 1.48 1.37 8.26
CA THR A 84 0.93 2.61 8.84
C THR A 84 0.59 3.62 7.75
N SER A 85 1.46 3.78 6.75
CA SER A 85 1.21 4.66 5.61
C SER A 85 0.01 4.18 4.78
N LEU A 86 -0.09 2.86 4.55
CA LEU A 86 -1.22 2.26 3.85
C LEU A 86 -2.56 2.53 4.57
N TYR A 87 -2.61 2.38 5.89
CA TYR A 87 -3.83 2.67 6.65
C TYR A 87 -4.20 4.14 6.67
N ARG A 88 -3.21 5.05 6.69
CA ARG A 88 -3.48 6.49 6.50
C ARG A 88 -4.08 6.78 5.13
N LEU A 89 -3.57 6.13 4.08
CA LEU A 89 -4.13 6.25 2.73
C LEU A 89 -5.58 5.72 2.69
N TYR A 90 -5.86 4.59 3.33
CA TYR A 90 -7.23 4.08 3.47
C TYR A 90 -8.13 5.04 4.22
N ALA A 91 -7.66 5.61 5.34
CA ALA A 91 -8.44 6.58 6.12
C ALA A 91 -8.79 7.83 5.31
N ALA A 92 -7.91 8.28 4.41
CA ALA A 92 -8.18 9.40 3.51
C ALA A 92 -9.37 9.14 2.57
N LEU A 93 -9.64 7.88 2.21
CA LEU A 93 -10.79 7.51 1.36
C LEU A 93 -12.14 7.62 2.10
N ALA A 94 -12.14 7.55 3.44
CA ALA A 94 -13.37 7.51 4.24
C ALA A 94 -14.24 8.77 4.08
N LYS A 95 -13.63 9.90 3.71
CA LYS A 95 -14.30 11.20 3.54
C LYS A 95 -14.66 11.52 2.10
N LEU A 96 -14.25 10.67 1.16
CA LEU A 96 -14.50 10.89 -0.26
C LEU A 96 -15.94 10.51 -0.61
N PRO A 97 -16.54 11.15 -1.63
CA PRO A 97 -17.94 11.01 -1.96
C PRO A 97 -18.29 9.59 -2.45
N GLU A 98 -19.59 9.31 -2.54
CA GLU A 98 -20.14 8.02 -3.00
C GLU A 98 -19.95 7.76 -4.50
N ALA A 99 -19.64 8.79 -5.30
CA ALA A 99 -19.44 8.65 -6.73
C ALA A 99 -18.16 9.38 -7.20
N PRO A 100 -17.21 8.68 -7.84
CA PRO A 100 -16.12 9.33 -8.55
C PRO A 100 -16.64 10.00 -9.84
N THR A 101 -15.94 11.02 -10.31
CA THR A 101 -16.19 11.64 -11.63
C THR A 101 -15.11 11.20 -12.63
N TYR A 102 -14.22 12.10 -13.04
CA TYR A 102 -13.09 11.85 -13.92
C TYR A 102 -11.79 12.11 -13.16
N PRO A 103 -10.72 11.34 -13.45
CA PRO A 103 -9.42 11.61 -12.84
C PRO A 103 -8.86 12.95 -13.33
N ASP A 104 -8.12 13.64 -12.48
CA ASP A 104 -7.43 14.86 -12.85
C ASP A 104 -6.44 14.58 -13.99
N LYS A 105 -6.54 15.34 -15.07
CA LYS A 105 -5.77 15.11 -16.29
C LYS A 105 -4.28 15.39 -16.09
N SER A 106 -3.96 16.46 -15.34
CA SER A 106 -2.58 16.87 -15.10
C SER A 106 -1.86 15.83 -14.26
N VAL A 107 -2.48 15.42 -13.14
CA VAL A 107 -1.96 14.35 -12.28
C VAL A 107 -1.81 13.04 -13.05
N SER A 108 -2.81 12.66 -13.85
CA SER A 108 -2.76 11.43 -14.65
C SER A 108 -1.61 11.44 -15.67
N GLN A 109 -1.35 12.59 -16.27
CA GLN A 109 -0.23 12.77 -17.19
C GLN A 109 1.11 12.66 -16.45
N THR A 110 1.31 13.41 -15.36
CA THR A 110 2.54 13.34 -14.56
C THR A 110 2.78 11.93 -14.02
N PHE A 111 1.72 11.24 -13.57
CA PHE A 111 1.82 9.85 -13.13
C PHE A 111 2.30 8.93 -14.25
N THR A 112 1.78 9.10 -15.47
CA THR A 112 2.20 8.32 -16.64
C THR A 112 3.65 8.61 -17.02
N GLU A 113 4.07 9.88 -16.98
CA GLU A 113 5.45 10.30 -17.27
C GLU A 113 6.45 9.69 -16.28
N LEU A 114 6.12 9.67 -14.97
CA LEU A 114 6.94 9.03 -13.95
C LEU A 114 7.08 7.52 -14.19
N LEU A 115 6.00 6.84 -14.60
CA LEU A 115 6.05 5.41 -14.90
C LEU A 115 6.83 5.11 -16.18
N ALA A 116 6.70 5.96 -17.19
CA ALA A 116 7.42 5.83 -18.47
C ALA A 116 8.94 6.08 -18.32
N ASP A 117 9.33 6.89 -17.35
CA ASP A 117 10.72 7.13 -16.97
C ASP A 117 11.23 6.05 -16.01
N ASP A 118 11.54 4.85 -16.54
CA ASP A 118 12.12 3.71 -15.80
C ASP A 118 11.34 3.27 -14.53
N LEU A 119 10.01 3.34 -14.55
CA LEU A 119 9.16 2.92 -13.42
C LEU A 119 9.53 3.64 -12.11
N ARG A 120 9.55 4.98 -12.11
CA ARG A 120 9.79 5.82 -10.91
C ARG A 120 8.61 5.77 -9.92
N LEU A 121 8.40 4.59 -9.36
CA LEU A 121 7.36 4.27 -8.38
C LEU A 121 7.49 5.07 -7.07
N PRO A 122 8.69 5.35 -6.51
CA PRO A 122 8.79 6.17 -5.30
C PRO A 122 8.24 7.58 -5.51
N GLU A 123 8.56 8.21 -6.64
CA GLU A 123 8.04 9.53 -7.00
C GLU A 123 6.56 9.48 -7.36
N ALA A 124 6.12 8.41 -8.01
CA ALA A 124 4.70 8.18 -8.28
C ALA A 124 3.90 8.03 -6.97
N LEU A 125 4.50 7.39 -5.94
CA LEU A 125 3.93 7.24 -4.62
C LEU A 125 3.91 8.58 -3.87
N ALA A 126 4.94 9.42 -4.04
CA ALA A 126 4.92 10.79 -3.54
C ALA A 126 3.82 11.64 -4.21
N LEU A 127 3.61 11.47 -5.53
CA LEU A 127 2.51 12.10 -6.25
C LEU A 127 1.14 11.63 -5.69
N LEU A 128 0.99 10.34 -5.35
CA LEU A 128 -0.23 9.82 -4.72
C LEU A 128 -0.56 10.57 -3.43
N TRP A 129 0.44 10.78 -2.56
CA TRP A 129 0.25 11.56 -1.33
C TRP A 129 -0.06 13.03 -1.60
N SER A 130 0.57 13.63 -2.61
CA SER A 130 0.21 15.00 -3.01
C SER A 130 -1.26 15.12 -3.46
N VAL A 131 -1.85 14.06 -4.03
CA VAL A 131 -3.27 14.00 -4.38
C VAL A 131 -4.15 13.86 -3.13
N VAL A 132 -3.70 13.08 -2.15
CA VAL A 132 -4.39 12.97 -0.85
C VAL A 132 -4.48 14.34 -0.18
N ASP A 133 -3.35 15.06 -0.14
CA ASP A 133 -3.18 16.28 0.66
C ASP A 133 -3.65 17.58 -0.04
N ASN A 134 -3.89 17.56 -1.35
CA ASN A 134 -4.26 18.78 -2.09
C ASN A 134 -5.75 19.16 -2.00
N ASP A 135 -6.13 20.29 -2.62
CA ASP A 135 -7.51 20.80 -2.64
C ASP A 135 -8.31 20.39 -3.89
N LEU A 136 -7.99 19.25 -4.52
CA LEU A 136 -8.82 18.75 -5.62
C LEU A 136 -10.25 18.47 -5.16
N ASP A 137 -11.21 18.78 -6.05
CA ASP A 137 -12.61 18.43 -5.85
C ASP A 137 -12.76 16.94 -5.51
N ALA A 138 -13.55 16.63 -4.48
CA ALA A 138 -13.49 15.30 -3.86
C ALA A 138 -13.86 14.14 -4.81
N PRO A 139 -14.86 14.26 -5.71
CA PRO A 139 -15.11 13.26 -6.76
C PRO A 139 -13.95 13.07 -7.74
N VAL A 140 -13.25 14.15 -8.11
CA VAL A 140 -12.07 14.12 -8.99
C VAL A 140 -10.89 13.48 -8.27
N LYS A 141 -10.66 13.84 -7.00
CA LYS A 141 -9.63 13.24 -6.14
C LYS A 141 -9.82 11.73 -6.03
N LEU A 142 -11.03 11.27 -5.72
CA LEU A 142 -11.36 9.85 -5.67
C LEU A 142 -11.07 9.15 -7.01
N ALA A 143 -11.57 9.69 -8.11
CA ALA A 143 -11.34 9.12 -9.45
C ALA A 143 -9.84 9.02 -9.78
N THR A 144 -9.05 10.03 -9.38
CA THR A 144 -7.60 10.09 -9.58
C THR A 144 -6.88 9.02 -8.77
N LEU A 145 -7.18 8.91 -7.47
CA LEU A 145 -6.59 7.88 -6.60
C LEU A 145 -6.92 6.48 -7.11
N LEU A 146 -8.18 6.22 -7.50
CA LEU A 146 -8.59 4.93 -8.07
C LEU A 146 -7.91 4.62 -9.41
N LYS A 147 -7.61 5.65 -10.22
CA LYS A 147 -6.85 5.49 -11.46
C LYS A 147 -5.39 5.12 -11.19
N MET A 148 -4.75 5.79 -10.23
CA MET A 148 -3.37 5.46 -9.81
C MET A 148 -3.30 4.05 -9.22
N ASP A 149 -4.33 3.64 -8.49
CA ASP A 149 -4.44 2.31 -7.89
C ASP A 149 -4.50 1.16 -8.90
N THR A 150 -4.83 1.42 -10.16
CA THR A 150 -4.73 0.39 -11.21
C THR A 150 -3.30 -0.08 -11.46
N VAL A 151 -2.31 0.70 -11.04
CA VAL A 151 -0.88 0.35 -11.06
C VAL A 151 -0.43 -0.09 -9.66
N PHE A 152 -0.78 0.68 -8.63
CA PHE A 152 -0.33 0.41 -7.27
C PHE A 152 -0.97 -0.83 -6.65
N GLY A 153 -2.23 -1.16 -6.94
CA GLY A 153 -2.88 -2.36 -6.43
C GLY A 153 -2.96 -2.41 -4.91
N PHE A 154 -3.32 -1.29 -4.28
CA PHE A 154 -3.55 -1.16 -2.84
C PHE A 154 -5.01 -1.44 -2.45
N ASP A 155 -5.85 -1.88 -3.38
CA ASP A 155 -7.27 -2.19 -3.18
C ASP A 155 -8.11 -0.98 -2.71
N LEU A 156 -7.75 0.24 -3.14
CA LEU A 156 -8.43 1.47 -2.74
C LEU A 156 -9.92 1.43 -3.09
N LYS A 157 -10.28 0.87 -4.26
CA LYS A 157 -11.69 0.73 -4.67
C LYS A 157 -12.48 -0.14 -3.70
N GLN A 158 -11.92 -1.27 -3.29
CA GLN A 158 -12.61 -2.22 -2.41
C GLN A 158 -12.76 -1.63 -1.00
N VAL A 159 -11.71 -0.98 -0.50
CA VAL A 159 -11.72 -0.29 0.80
C VAL A 159 -12.76 0.84 0.79
N TRP A 160 -12.74 1.71 -0.23
CA TRP A 160 -13.72 2.79 -0.40
C TRP A 160 -15.16 2.27 -0.45
N MET A 161 -15.44 1.21 -1.22
CA MET A 161 -16.78 0.61 -1.25
C MET A 161 -17.22 0.03 0.11
N ASN A 162 -16.28 -0.44 0.92
CA ASN A 162 -16.58 -0.97 2.25
C ASN A 162 -16.87 0.15 3.26
N PHE A 163 -16.26 1.33 3.11
CA PHE A 163 -16.61 2.50 3.94
C PHE A 163 -18.10 2.87 3.80
N GLN A 164 -18.67 2.74 2.60
CA GLN A 164 -20.09 3.00 2.34
C GLN A 164 -21.03 1.96 2.99
N LYS A 165 -20.49 0.84 3.49
CA LYS A 165 -21.23 -0.28 4.06
C LYS A 165 -21.05 -0.43 5.56
N ILE A 166 -20.41 0.54 6.24
CA ILE A 166 -20.20 0.48 7.69
C ILE A 166 -21.56 0.57 8.42
N PRO A 167 -21.95 -0.46 9.21
CA PRO A 167 -23.20 -0.46 9.95
C PRO A 167 -23.30 0.68 10.98
N ALA A 168 -24.51 1.11 11.30
CA ALA A 168 -24.76 2.14 12.32
C ALA A 168 -24.16 1.74 13.69
N GLU A 169 -24.29 0.47 14.09
CA GLU A 169 -23.72 -0.06 15.33
C GLU A 169 -22.20 0.22 15.44
N ILE A 170 -21.45 0.02 14.35
CA ILE A 170 -19.99 0.28 14.34
C ILE A 170 -19.71 1.76 14.55
N LYS A 171 -20.52 2.65 13.93
CA LYS A 171 -20.39 4.10 14.11
C LYS A 171 -20.67 4.51 15.56
N GLU A 172 -21.68 3.92 16.20
CA GLU A 172 -22.01 4.14 17.61
C GLU A 172 -20.87 3.68 18.54
N GLN A 173 -20.29 2.50 18.29
CA GLN A 173 -19.16 1.99 19.06
C GLN A 173 -17.93 2.92 18.98
N ILE A 174 -17.66 3.52 17.82
CA ILE A 174 -16.58 4.50 17.65
C ILE A 174 -16.86 5.76 18.49
N GLN A 175 -18.09 6.26 18.47
CA GLN A 175 -18.47 7.45 19.25
C GLN A 175 -18.33 7.20 20.76
N GLU A 176 -18.76 6.03 21.22
CA GLU A 176 -18.59 5.63 22.63
C GLU A 176 -17.11 5.50 23.01
N ARG A 177 -16.29 4.92 22.13
CA ARG A 177 -14.83 4.90 22.33
C ARG A 177 -14.26 6.30 22.50
N GLU A 178 -14.66 7.27 21.67
CA GLU A 178 -14.14 8.63 21.77
C GLU A 178 -14.57 9.34 23.05
N LYS A 179 -15.82 9.13 23.47
CA LYS A 179 -16.31 9.63 24.76
C LYS A 179 -15.45 9.10 25.91
N LEU A 180 -15.17 7.80 25.93
CA LEU A 180 -14.30 7.17 26.93
C LEU A 180 -12.87 7.73 26.90
N ARG A 181 -12.32 8.03 25.72
CA ARG A 181 -11.00 8.68 25.62
C ARG A 181 -11.01 10.10 26.17
N GLN A 182 -12.07 10.87 25.93
CA GLN A 182 -12.24 12.22 26.49
C GLN A 182 -12.37 12.18 28.01
N GLU A 183 -13.03 11.15 28.54
CA GLU A 183 -13.14 10.85 29.98
C GLU A 183 -11.85 10.25 30.57
N LYS A 184 -10.82 10.01 29.75
CA LYS A 184 -9.53 9.38 30.12
C LYS A 184 -9.66 7.92 30.58
N GLU A 185 -10.75 7.26 30.23
CA GLU A 185 -11.02 5.84 30.48
C GLU A 185 -10.36 4.96 29.40
N TYR A 186 -9.03 5.06 29.26
CA TYR A 186 -8.28 4.45 28.15
C TYR A 186 -8.44 2.93 28.07
N GLY A 187 -8.50 2.22 29.21
CA GLY A 187 -8.68 0.76 29.20
C GLY A 187 -10.01 0.33 28.57
N LYS A 188 -11.10 1.05 28.84
CA LYS A 188 -12.41 0.76 28.22
C LYS A 188 -12.40 1.11 26.72
N ALA A 189 -11.76 2.22 26.35
CA ALA A 189 -11.60 2.61 24.96
C ALA A 189 -10.77 1.58 24.16
N ASP A 190 -9.73 1.01 24.76
CA ASP A 190 -8.91 -0.06 24.16
C ASP A 190 -9.74 -1.35 23.99
N HIS A 191 -10.55 -1.73 24.98
CA HIS A 191 -11.47 -2.87 24.83
C HIS A 191 -12.43 -2.71 23.64
N ILE A 192 -12.96 -1.51 23.42
CA ILE A 192 -13.82 -1.25 22.25
C ILE A 192 -13.00 -1.34 20.95
N ARG A 193 -11.78 -0.79 20.92
CA ARG A 193 -10.90 -0.89 19.73
C ARG A 193 -10.64 -2.34 19.37
N ASP A 194 -10.32 -3.17 20.34
CA ASP A 194 -9.97 -4.57 20.12
C ASP A 194 -11.21 -5.37 19.67
N ALA A 195 -12.38 -5.12 20.25
CA ALA A 195 -13.65 -5.71 19.80
C ALA A 195 -14.04 -5.26 18.38
N LEU A 196 -13.76 -4.01 18.00
CA LEU A 196 -13.96 -3.53 16.63
C LEU A 196 -13.02 -4.22 15.64
N LEU A 197 -11.77 -4.47 16.05
CA LEU A 197 -10.81 -5.20 15.24
C LEU A 197 -11.27 -6.64 14.98
N GLU A 198 -11.80 -7.33 15.99
CA GLU A 198 -12.41 -8.67 15.83
C GLU A 198 -13.60 -8.67 14.87
N LYS A 199 -14.36 -7.56 14.82
CA LYS A 199 -15.44 -7.34 13.84
C LYS A 199 -14.93 -6.95 12.44
N GLY A 200 -13.61 -6.87 12.23
CA GLY A 200 -13.01 -6.51 10.94
C GLY A 200 -12.87 -5.00 10.71
N TYR A 201 -12.81 -4.20 11.78
CA TYR A 201 -12.65 -2.74 11.71
C TYR A 201 -11.42 -2.28 12.49
N ARG A 202 -10.41 -1.81 11.77
CA ARG A 202 -9.25 -1.16 12.38
C ARG A 202 -9.56 0.31 12.61
N ILE A 203 -9.33 0.79 13.82
CA ILE A 203 -9.48 2.22 14.13
C ILE A 203 -8.18 2.96 13.87
N GLU A 204 -8.25 4.00 13.06
CA GLU A 204 -7.17 4.96 12.81
C GLU A 204 -7.57 6.31 13.39
N ASP A 205 -6.77 6.82 14.33
CA ASP A 205 -6.98 8.14 14.92
C ASP A 205 -6.38 9.22 14.03
N THR A 206 -7.21 10.05 13.40
CA THR A 206 -6.78 11.15 12.54
C THR A 206 -7.01 12.50 13.23
N GLU A 207 -6.40 13.58 12.71
CA GLU A 207 -6.63 14.94 13.21
C GLU A 207 -8.11 15.38 13.15
N ASN A 208 -8.91 14.70 12.32
CA ASN A 208 -10.32 15.00 12.13
C ASN A 208 -11.24 14.01 12.88
N GLY A 209 -10.69 13.24 13.81
CA GLY A 209 -11.38 12.19 14.55
C GLY A 209 -11.04 10.78 14.08
N PRO A 210 -11.57 9.76 14.77
CA PRO A 210 -11.31 8.36 14.46
C PRO A 210 -12.02 7.92 13.17
N VAL A 211 -11.35 7.05 12.42
CA VAL A 211 -11.89 6.41 11.22
C VAL A 211 -11.84 4.90 11.41
N ALA A 212 -12.99 4.22 11.25
CA ALA A 212 -13.03 2.76 11.20
C ALA A 212 -12.75 2.27 9.79
N ILE A 213 -11.53 1.80 9.57
CA ILE A 213 -11.08 1.22 8.31
C ILE A 213 -11.58 -0.24 8.25
N PRO A 214 -12.39 -0.62 7.25
CA PRO A 214 -12.78 -2.00 7.05
C PRO A 214 -11.56 -2.82 6.61
N VAL A 215 -11.10 -3.71 7.49
CA VAL A 215 -10.00 -4.63 7.24
C VAL A 215 -10.60 -6.03 7.09
N ARG A 216 -10.84 -6.44 5.84
CA ARG A 216 -11.09 -7.86 5.57
C ARG A 216 -9.73 -8.55 5.53
N PHE A 217 -9.49 -9.42 6.52
CA PHE A 217 -8.49 -10.47 6.40
C PHE A 217 -9.10 -11.66 5.65
#